data_AF-A0A497ER06-F1
#
_entry.id   AF-A0A497ER06-F1
#
_cell.length_a   1.000
_cell.length_b   1.000
_cell.length_c   1.000
_cell.angle_alpha   90.00
_cell.angle_beta   90.00
_cell.angle_gamma   90.00
#
_symmetry.space_group_name_H-M   'P 1'
#
loop_
_entity.id
_entity.type
_entity.pdbx_description
1 polymer ?
#
loop_
_entity_poly.entity_id
_entity_poly.type
_entity_poly.pdbx_seq_one_letter_code
_entity_poly.pdbx_strand_id
1 'polypeptide(L)'
;MELADVAFARSRIYSILAKCFKYPSGTPWDYMAKPDEEDFKRIEQLEALFGLKDLVKNFKRLVEMIDLMPTVTERAEYTKLFASTRLESGQCPPREENYVEKVEDVKSVKNAYREFGLDLSEELREVPDHIAAELEFMHILAY
;
A
#
# COMPACT_ATOMS: atom_id res chain seq x y z
N MET A 1 13.72 3.39 -22.06
CA MET A 1 13.35 3.18 -20.65
C MET A 1 13.60 1.72 -20.36
N GLU A 2 14.43 1.45 -19.38
CA GLU A 2 14.71 0.07 -18.99
C GLU A 2 13.49 -0.49 -18.25
N LEU A 3 13.16 -1.77 -18.48
CA LEU A 3 12.07 -2.45 -17.74
C LEU A 3 12.27 -2.35 -16.22
N ALA A 4 13.53 -2.25 -15.79
CA ALA A 4 13.93 -2.04 -14.41
C ALA A 4 13.42 -0.72 -13.81
N ASP A 5 13.42 0.39 -14.57
CA ASP A 5 12.94 1.69 -14.06
C ASP A 5 11.44 1.67 -13.81
N VAL A 6 10.69 1.00 -14.69
CA VAL A 6 9.23 0.80 -14.56
C VAL A 6 8.92 -0.07 -13.34
N ALA A 7 9.66 -1.17 -13.18
CA ALA A 7 9.53 -2.09 -12.07
C ALA A 7 9.80 -1.37 -10.74
N PHE A 8 10.92 -0.62 -10.68
CA PHE A 8 11.29 0.19 -9.52
C PHE A 8 10.23 1.24 -9.17
N ALA A 9 9.71 1.99 -10.15
CA ALA A 9 8.66 2.99 -9.92
C ALA A 9 7.40 2.35 -9.32
N ARG A 10 6.96 1.21 -9.86
CA ARG A 10 5.80 0.47 -9.34
C ARG A 10 6.06 -0.02 -7.92
N SER A 11 7.21 -0.67 -7.70
CA SER A 11 7.64 -1.16 -6.39
C SER A 11 7.61 -0.03 -5.36
N ARG A 12 8.13 1.15 -5.72
CA ARG A 12 8.13 2.34 -4.87
C ARG A 12 6.72 2.80 -4.50
N ILE A 13 5.84 2.91 -5.48
CA ILE A 13 4.43 3.31 -5.26
C ILE A 13 3.73 2.32 -4.31
N TYR A 14 3.87 1.01 -4.57
CA TYR A 14 3.25 -0.02 -3.73
C TYR A 14 3.71 0.05 -2.27
N SER A 15 5.02 0.24 -2.02
CA SER A 15 5.56 0.33 -0.65
C SER A 15 4.97 1.49 0.16
N ILE A 16 4.81 2.67 -0.45
CA ILE A 16 4.27 3.85 0.22
C ILE A 16 2.77 3.66 0.48
N LEU A 17 2.03 3.19 -0.53
CA LEU A 17 0.59 2.92 -0.38
C LEU A 17 0.32 1.88 0.70
N ALA A 18 1.13 0.80 0.77
CA ALA A 18 1.00 -0.20 1.81
C ALA A 18 1.06 0.41 3.22
N LYS A 19 2.01 1.33 3.46
CA LYS A 19 2.12 2.01 4.74
C LYS A 19 0.97 2.97 5.00
N CYS A 20 0.43 3.64 3.97
CA CYS A 20 -0.74 4.51 4.11
C CYS A 20 -2.01 3.77 4.54
N PHE A 21 -2.13 2.47 4.21
CA PHE A 21 -3.27 1.64 4.63
C PHE A 21 -3.05 0.91 5.96
N LYS A 22 -1.86 1.00 6.58
CA LYS A 22 -1.63 0.52 7.95
C LYS A 22 -2.05 1.59 8.97
N TYR A 23 -2.33 1.15 10.20
CA TYR A 23 -2.66 2.08 11.28
C TYR A 23 -1.57 3.17 11.41
N PRO A 24 -1.94 4.47 11.39
CA PRO A 24 -0.99 5.58 11.33
C PRO A 24 -0.17 5.68 12.63
N SER A 25 0.96 4.99 12.61
CA SER A 25 1.96 4.88 13.67
C SER A 25 3.35 5.12 13.07
N GLY A 26 4.01 6.18 13.54
CA GLY A 26 5.22 6.70 12.92
C GLY A 26 5.01 7.20 11.50
N THR A 27 6.10 7.52 10.82
CA THR A 27 6.09 7.88 9.40
C THR A 27 6.52 6.67 8.56
N PRO A 28 6.16 6.58 7.26
CA PRO A 28 6.79 5.59 6.37
C PRO A 28 8.31 5.72 6.34
N TRP A 29 8.82 6.94 6.49
CA TRP A 29 10.25 7.25 6.40
C TRP A 29 11.09 6.69 7.54
N ASP A 30 10.45 6.24 8.62
CA ASP A 30 11.13 5.59 9.74
C ASP A 30 11.83 4.29 9.33
N TYR A 31 11.39 3.67 8.21
CA TYR A 31 11.87 2.37 7.74
C TYR A 31 12.26 2.34 6.26
N MET A 32 12.04 3.44 5.51
CA MET A 32 12.45 3.55 4.11
C MET A 32 12.90 4.98 3.77
N ALA A 33 13.77 5.12 2.76
CA ALA A 33 14.15 6.45 2.28
C ALA A 33 12.93 7.20 1.75
N LYS A 34 12.91 8.53 1.89
CA LYS A 34 11.92 9.39 1.23
C LYS A 34 12.17 9.44 -0.28
N PRO A 35 11.13 9.57 -1.14
CA PRO A 35 11.33 9.72 -2.57
C PRO A 35 12.22 10.92 -2.92
N ASP A 36 13.18 10.68 -3.80
CA ASP A 36 14.09 11.69 -4.34
C ASP A 36 13.74 12.05 -5.80
N GLU A 37 14.55 12.90 -6.42
CA GLU A 37 14.33 13.36 -7.79
C GLU A 37 14.33 12.21 -8.82
N GLU A 38 15.16 11.19 -8.62
CA GLU A 38 15.22 10.05 -9.54
C GLU A 38 13.98 9.17 -9.39
N ASP A 39 13.46 9.00 -8.17
CA ASP A 39 12.16 8.34 -7.94
C ASP A 39 11.03 9.05 -8.72
N PHE A 40 10.95 10.38 -8.64
CA PHE A 40 9.92 11.13 -9.37
C PHE A 40 10.08 11.02 -10.89
N LYS A 41 11.32 11.05 -11.40
CA LYS A 41 11.59 10.90 -12.83
C LYS A 41 11.16 9.52 -13.34
N ARG A 42 11.42 8.44 -12.59
CA ARG A 42 10.95 7.09 -12.94
C ARG A 42 9.42 7.02 -12.97
N ILE A 43 8.74 7.70 -12.04
CA ILE A 43 7.27 7.77 -12.00
C ILE A 43 6.70 8.59 -13.17
N GLU A 44 7.36 9.68 -13.58
CA GLU A 44 6.97 10.44 -14.78
C GLU A 44 7.08 9.59 -16.05
N GLN A 45 8.10 8.75 -16.14
CA GLN A 45 8.23 7.80 -17.25
C GLN A 45 7.14 6.71 -17.22
N LEU A 46 6.82 6.18 -16.04
CA LEU A 46 5.71 5.25 -15.83
C LEU A 46 4.38 5.87 -16.29
N GLU A 47 4.13 7.13 -15.89
CA GLU A 47 2.96 7.90 -16.31
C GLU A 47 2.87 8.01 -17.84
N ALA A 48 3.96 8.40 -18.49
CA ALA A 48 4.01 8.57 -19.94
C ALA A 48 3.80 7.24 -20.70
N LEU A 49 4.38 6.15 -20.21
CA LEU A 49 4.29 4.83 -20.85
C LEU A 49 2.85 4.28 -20.83
N PHE A 50 2.18 4.40 -19.68
CA PHE A 50 0.87 3.79 -19.48
C PHE A 50 -0.30 4.78 -19.64
N GLY A 51 -0.01 6.06 -19.92
CA GLY A 51 -1.03 7.10 -20.04
C GLY A 51 -1.75 7.39 -18.71
N LEU A 52 -1.05 7.25 -17.57
CA LEU A 52 -1.63 7.37 -16.23
C LEU A 52 -1.73 8.83 -15.81
N LYS A 53 -2.72 9.54 -16.38
CA LYS A 53 -2.90 10.98 -16.17
C LYS A 53 -2.85 11.36 -14.68
N ASP A 54 -2.09 12.40 -14.37
CA ASP A 54 -1.93 12.99 -13.03
C ASP A 54 -1.21 12.09 -11.99
N LEU A 55 -0.61 10.96 -12.39
CA LEU A 55 0.07 10.05 -11.47
C LEU A 55 1.19 10.74 -10.68
N VAL A 56 2.16 11.37 -11.36
CA VAL A 56 3.29 12.04 -10.71
C VAL A 56 2.80 13.15 -9.78
N LYS A 57 1.79 13.90 -10.21
CA LYS A 57 1.19 15.00 -9.44
C LYS A 57 0.54 14.48 -8.16
N ASN A 58 -0.25 13.42 -8.27
CA ASN A 58 -0.92 12.81 -7.12
C ASN A 58 0.10 12.16 -6.17
N PHE A 59 1.15 11.55 -6.72
CA PHE A 59 2.23 10.97 -5.93
C PHE A 59 3.03 12.03 -5.16
N LYS A 60 3.40 13.15 -5.80
CA LYS A 60 4.03 14.32 -5.13
C LYS A 60 3.16 14.81 -3.97
N ARG A 61 1.86 15.03 -4.22
CA ARG A 61 0.90 15.44 -3.18
C ARG A 61 0.80 14.43 -2.03
N LEU A 62 0.80 13.13 -2.32
CA LEU A 62 0.76 12.10 -1.29
C LEU A 62 2.00 12.16 -0.38
N VAL A 63 3.21 12.27 -0.97
CA VAL A 63 4.47 12.39 -0.23
C VAL A 63 4.46 13.62 0.68
N GLU A 64 4.01 14.77 0.16
CA GLU A 64 3.87 16.00 0.95
C GLU A 64 2.87 15.85 2.10
N MET A 65 1.74 15.17 1.88
CA MET A 65 0.76 14.91 2.93
C MET A 65 1.32 14.00 4.03
N ILE A 66 2.13 12.99 3.67
CA ILE A 66 2.76 12.08 4.63
C ILE A 66 3.67 12.82 5.60
N ASP A 67 4.41 13.84 5.15
CA ASP A 67 5.28 14.65 6.03
C ASP A 67 4.50 15.39 7.13
N LEU A 68 3.20 15.58 6.95
CA LEU A 68 2.31 16.25 7.89
C LEU A 68 1.61 15.27 8.85
N MET A 69 1.84 13.96 8.71
CA MET A 69 1.16 12.88 9.41
C MET A 69 2.14 12.04 10.27
N PRO A 70 1.65 11.30 11.30
CA PRO A 70 0.26 11.18 11.73
C PRO A 70 -0.11 12.10 12.89
N THR A 71 -1.17 12.90 12.75
CA THR A 71 -1.76 13.63 13.88
C THR A 71 -2.82 12.78 14.60
N VAL A 72 -3.40 13.32 15.67
CA VAL A 72 -4.54 12.69 16.36
C VAL A 72 -5.73 12.54 15.43
N THR A 73 -5.93 13.49 14.51
CA THR A 73 -7.03 13.51 13.55
C THR A 73 -6.96 12.34 12.59
N GLU A 74 -5.79 12.06 11.98
CA GLU A 74 -5.68 10.97 11.02
C GLU A 74 -5.82 9.60 11.68
N ARG A 75 -5.39 9.44 12.94
CA ARG A 75 -5.68 8.21 13.71
C ARG A 75 -7.17 8.00 13.94
N ALA A 76 -7.90 9.07 14.25
CA ALA A 76 -9.35 9.01 14.44
C ALA A 76 -10.07 8.70 13.12
N GLU A 77 -9.72 9.37 12.03
CA GLU A 77 -10.29 9.11 10.70
C GLU A 77 -9.95 7.71 10.20
N TYR A 78 -8.72 7.23 10.38
CA TYR A 78 -8.35 5.85 10.04
C TYR A 78 -9.24 4.85 10.79
N THR A 79 -9.42 5.05 12.10
CA THR A 79 -10.25 4.17 12.92
C THR A 79 -11.70 4.17 12.45
N LYS A 80 -12.25 5.34 12.11
CA LYS A 80 -13.61 5.48 11.59
C LYS A 80 -13.82 4.83 10.22
N LEU A 81 -12.83 4.95 9.32
CA LEU A 81 -12.92 4.44 7.96
C LEU A 81 -12.67 2.93 7.91
N PHE A 82 -11.58 2.47 8.52
CA PHE A 82 -11.03 1.13 8.31
C PHE A 82 -11.21 0.19 9.49
N ALA A 83 -11.12 0.69 10.73
CA ALA A 83 -11.16 -0.18 11.89
C ALA A 83 -12.60 -0.65 12.15
N SER A 84 -12.79 -1.96 12.16
CA SER A 84 -14.01 -2.56 12.69
C SER A 84 -13.98 -2.49 14.22
N THR A 85 -15.08 -2.04 14.81
CA THR A 85 -15.32 -2.37 16.22
C THR A 85 -15.96 -3.77 16.28
N ARG A 86 -15.99 -4.40 17.46
CA ARG A 86 -16.59 -5.73 17.64
C ARG A 86 -18.04 -5.88 17.14
N LEU A 87 -18.73 -4.78 16.84
CA LEU A 87 -20.15 -4.72 16.50
C LEU A 87 -20.43 -4.20 15.08
N GLU A 88 -19.49 -3.48 14.47
CA GLU A 88 -19.66 -2.88 13.13
C GLU A 88 -18.35 -2.92 12.36
N SER A 89 -18.40 -3.37 11.11
CA SER A 89 -17.29 -3.16 10.16
C SER A 89 -17.11 -1.67 9.92
N GLY A 90 -15.86 -1.21 9.75
CA GLY A 90 -15.58 0.15 9.31
C GLY A 90 -16.33 0.49 8.01
N GLN A 91 -16.48 1.78 7.69
CA GLN A 91 -17.22 2.21 6.49
C GLN A 91 -16.62 1.64 5.20
N CYS A 92 -15.30 1.48 5.18
CA CYS A 92 -14.53 0.95 4.06
C CYS A 92 -13.51 -0.06 4.62
N PRO A 93 -13.91 -1.27 5.02
CA PRO A 93 -13.01 -2.22 5.65
C PRO A 93 -11.86 -2.59 4.69
N PRO A 94 -10.59 -2.57 5.10
CA PRO A 94 -9.44 -2.66 4.19
C PRO A 94 -9.10 -4.10 3.77
N ARG A 95 -10.10 -4.97 3.61
CA ARG A 95 -9.93 -6.40 3.32
C ARG A 95 -10.66 -6.81 2.07
N GLU A 96 -10.02 -7.64 1.24
CA GLU A 96 -10.61 -8.16 0.01
C GLU A 96 -11.94 -8.89 0.27
N GLU A 97 -12.03 -9.68 1.35
CA GLU A 97 -13.24 -10.45 1.68
C GLU A 97 -14.52 -9.61 1.82
N ASN A 98 -14.39 -8.32 2.08
CA ASN A 98 -15.52 -7.41 2.19
C ASN A 98 -16.06 -6.91 0.84
N TYR A 99 -15.33 -7.15 -0.26
CA TYR A 99 -15.64 -6.63 -1.59
C TYR A 99 -15.86 -7.71 -2.65
N VAL A 100 -15.54 -8.97 -2.35
CA VAL A 100 -15.73 -10.09 -3.28
C VAL A 100 -17.01 -10.87 -2.98
N GLU A 101 -17.64 -11.40 -4.03
CA GLU A 101 -18.85 -12.22 -3.88
C GLU A 101 -18.56 -13.61 -3.31
N LYS A 102 -17.35 -14.13 -3.54
CA LYS A 102 -16.92 -15.48 -3.15
C LYS A 102 -15.70 -15.42 -2.23
N VAL A 103 -15.95 -15.50 -0.93
CA VAL A 103 -14.91 -15.49 0.12
C VAL A 103 -13.93 -16.68 0.01
N GLU A 104 -14.32 -17.75 -0.68
CA GLU A 104 -13.46 -18.92 -0.95
C GLU A 104 -12.20 -18.55 -1.75
N ASP A 105 -12.29 -17.55 -2.63
CA ASP A 105 -11.17 -17.07 -3.44
C ASP A 105 -10.12 -16.37 -2.56
N VAL A 106 -10.54 -15.71 -1.47
CA VAL A 106 -9.68 -14.96 -0.54
C VAL A 106 -8.83 -15.88 0.34
N LYS A 107 -9.32 -17.08 0.65
CA LYS A 107 -8.55 -18.09 1.42
C LYS A 107 -7.29 -18.55 0.68
N SER A 108 -7.16 -18.24 -0.61
CA SER A 108 -5.99 -18.53 -1.43
C SER A 108 -4.87 -17.49 -1.33
N VAL A 109 -5.14 -16.27 -0.86
CA VAL A 109 -4.17 -15.15 -0.87
C VAL A 109 -2.90 -15.50 -0.10
N LYS A 110 -3.03 -16.13 1.08
CA LYS A 110 -1.86 -16.60 1.85
C LYS A 110 -1.05 -17.67 1.10
N ASN A 111 -1.71 -18.55 0.34
CA ASN A 111 -1.03 -19.56 -0.45
C ASN A 111 -0.27 -18.91 -1.61
N ALA A 112 -0.84 -17.88 -2.25
CA ALA A 112 -0.15 -17.11 -3.27
C ALA A 112 1.16 -16.51 -2.74
N TYR A 113 1.17 -15.92 -1.53
CA TYR A 113 2.43 -15.43 -0.92
C TYR A 113 3.47 -16.55 -0.76
N ARG A 114 3.03 -17.72 -0.30
CA ARG A 114 3.90 -18.89 -0.07
C ARG A 114 4.46 -19.49 -1.36
N GLU A 115 3.73 -19.42 -2.46
CA GLU A 115 4.22 -19.83 -3.78
C GLU A 115 5.43 -19.00 -4.22
N PHE A 116 5.55 -17.76 -3.75
CA PHE A 116 6.72 -16.89 -3.95
C PHE A 116 7.74 -16.97 -2.81
N GLY A 117 7.59 -17.94 -1.90
CA GLY A 117 8.51 -18.16 -0.77
C GLY A 117 8.37 -17.13 0.36
N LEU A 118 7.25 -16.42 0.43
CA LEU A 118 6.97 -15.43 1.47
C LEU A 118 5.97 -15.98 2.50
N ASP A 119 6.07 -15.52 3.75
CA ASP A 119 5.04 -15.69 4.77
C ASP A 119 4.81 -14.36 5.49
N LEU A 120 3.70 -14.25 6.20
CA LEU A 120 3.39 -13.06 6.98
C LEU A 120 4.26 -13.01 8.23
N SER A 121 4.76 -11.82 8.56
CA SER A 121 5.45 -11.60 9.83
C SER A 121 4.52 -11.92 11.01
N GLU A 122 5.06 -12.57 12.04
CA GLU A 122 4.33 -12.83 13.30
C GLU A 122 3.94 -11.53 14.02
N GLU A 123 4.64 -10.43 13.73
CA GLU A 123 4.32 -9.09 14.25
C GLU A 123 3.21 -8.40 13.45
N LEU A 124 2.90 -8.89 12.25
CA LEU A 124 1.80 -8.36 11.44
C LEU A 124 0.48 -8.77 12.10
N ARG A 125 -0.23 -7.79 12.65
CA ARG A 125 -1.56 -8.00 13.26
C ARG A 125 -2.69 -8.10 12.23
N GLU A 126 -2.38 -7.91 10.96
CA GLU A 126 -3.34 -7.91 9.86
C GLU A 126 -3.47 -9.30 9.22
N VAL A 127 -4.63 -9.53 8.61
CA VAL A 127 -4.92 -10.75 7.86
C VAL A 127 -4.30 -10.69 6.45
N PRO A 128 -4.06 -11.86 5.79
CA PRO A 128 -3.37 -11.91 4.50
C PRO A 128 -4.01 -11.09 3.37
N ASP A 129 -5.33 -10.96 3.39
CA ASP A 129 -6.17 -10.25 2.41
C ASP A 129 -6.40 -8.78 2.76
N HIS A 130 -5.66 -8.26 3.75
CA HIS A 130 -5.64 -6.84 4.04
C HIS A 130 -4.87 -6.12 2.91
N ILE A 131 -5.43 -5.05 2.34
CA ILE A 131 -4.85 -4.34 1.17
C ILE A 131 -3.39 -3.90 1.38
N ALA A 132 -3.03 -3.51 2.61
CA ALA A 132 -1.65 -3.21 2.95
C ALA A 132 -0.69 -4.40 2.76
N ALA A 133 -1.10 -5.63 3.10
CA ALA A 133 -0.30 -6.83 2.93
C ALA A 133 -0.15 -7.19 1.44
N GLU A 134 -1.24 -7.08 0.66
CA GLU A 134 -1.21 -7.28 -0.78
C GLU A 134 -0.31 -6.26 -1.49
N LEU A 135 -0.34 -4.99 -1.06
CA LEU A 135 0.55 -3.96 -1.59
C LEU A 135 2.02 -4.22 -1.22
N GLU A 136 2.33 -4.73 -0.02
CA GLU A 136 3.69 -5.15 0.32
C GLU A 136 4.16 -6.33 -0.54
N PHE A 137 3.26 -7.28 -0.82
CA PHE A 137 3.54 -8.36 -1.74
C PHE A 137 3.82 -7.84 -3.16
N MET A 138 2.99 -6.93 -3.67
CA MET A 138 3.19 -6.30 -4.98
C MET A 138 4.48 -5.46 -5.04
N HIS A 139 4.87 -4.82 -3.94
CA HIS A 139 6.16 -4.13 -3.83
C HIS A 139 7.33 -5.09 -4.06
N ILE A 140 7.30 -6.27 -3.42
CA ILE A 140 8.33 -7.31 -3.56
C ILE A 140 8.35 -7.88 -4.98
N LEU A 141 7.19 -8.17 -5.57
CA LEU A 141 7.12 -8.72 -6.93
C LEU A 141 7.57 -7.75 -8.02
N ALA A 142 7.50 -6.44 -7.75
CA ALA A 142 7.89 -5.40 -8.69
C ALA A 142 9.34 -4.95 -8.52
N TYR A 143 10.04 -5.39 -7.46
CA TYR A 143 11.45 -5.06 -7.22
C TYR A 143 12.36 -6.07 -7.93
#